data_AF-A0A3L6QTC5-F1
#
_entry.id   AF-A0A3L6QTC5-F1
#
_cell.length_a   1.000
_cell.length_b   1.000
_cell.length_c   1.000
_cell.angle_alpha   90.00
_cell.angle_beta   90.00
_cell.angle_gamma   90.00
#
_symmetry.space_group_name_H-M   'P 1'
#
loop_
_entity.id
_entity.type
_entity.pdbx_description
1 polymer ?
#
loop_
_entity_poly.entity_id
_entity_poly.type
_entity_poly.pdbx_seq_one_letter_code
_entity_poly.pdbx_strand_id
1 'polypeptide(L)'
;MASQRLLLLLALLLLTMLAAVVAGEGDGVSATGTDGANATTGAGPPAGGTLDVRARKWWRFPATEGLITGSERRDAVWAEIKSAGRASDEHLSILETLFGKNMLRACKIVDERGVRRVTGAPSGRSLFLVIGESKRKEEYLCFPEHLCTCYSFYDIVGRGEQLCCKHQLAARLAEAVGEHQEMEVTDQELAHMLAKL
;
A
#
# COMPACT_ATOMS: atom_id res chain seq x y z
N MET A 1 -45.36 13.58 -15.96
CA MET A 1 -45.89 13.54 -14.58
C MET A 1 -44.89 12.80 -13.72
N ALA A 2 -44.14 13.50 -12.87
CA ALA A 2 -43.15 12.87 -12.01
C ALA A 2 -43.86 11.99 -10.96
N SER A 3 -43.38 10.74 -10.78
CA SER A 3 -43.92 9.81 -9.78
C SER A 3 -43.82 10.44 -8.39
N GLN A 4 -44.87 10.30 -7.58
CA GLN A 4 -44.93 10.84 -6.21
C GLN A 4 -43.75 10.37 -5.33
N ARG A 5 -43.17 9.20 -5.65
CA ARG A 5 -41.95 8.70 -5.02
C ARG A 5 -40.71 9.52 -5.36
N LEU A 6 -40.62 10.07 -6.57
CA LEU A 6 -39.51 10.93 -7.00
C LEU A 6 -39.54 12.29 -6.29
N LEU A 7 -40.74 12.84 -6.08
CA LEU A 7 -40.92 14.10 -5.35
C LEU A 7 -40.54 13.97 -3.87
N LEU A 8 -40.88 12.84 -3.24
CA LEU A 8 -40.49 12.58 -1.84
C LEU A 8 -38.98 12.41 -1.67
N LEU A 9 -38.31 11.73 -2.61
CA LEU A 9 -36.85 11.57 -2.58
C LEU A 9 -36.11 12.90 -2.79
N LEU A 10 -36.59 13.74 -3.71
CA LEU A 10 -36.02 15.07 -3.94
C LEU A 10 -36.22 16.00 -2.74
N ALA A 11 -37.39 15.93 -2.07
CA ALA A 11 -37.63 16.68 -0.84
C ALA A 11 -36.70 16.24 0.31
N LEU A 12 -36.49 14.93 0.48
CA LEU A 12 -35.58 14.41 1.51
C LEU A 12 -34.12 14.84 1.27
N LEU A 13 -33.67 14.82 0.01
CA LEU A 13 -32.33 15.27 -0.39
C LEU A 13 -32.14 16.79 -0.18
N LEU A 14 -33.17 17.60 -0.42
CA LEU A 14 -33.11 19.04 -0.13
C LEU A 14 -33.01 19.31 1.37
N LEU A 15 -33.77 18.58 2.20
CA LEU A 15 -33.74 18.71 3.66
C LEU A 15 -32.39 18.35 4.27
N THR A 16 -31.67 17.35 3.76
CA THR A 16 -30.34 16.98 4.28
C THR A 16 -29.26 17.98 3.89
N MET A 17 -29.36 18.59 2.71
CA MET A 17 -28.38 19.59 2.24
C MET A 17 -28.47 20.91 3.04
N LEU A 18 -29.65 21.27 3.54
CA LEU A 18 -29.84 22.47 4.39
C LEU A 18 -29.22 22.32 5.78
N ALA A 19 -28.99 21.10 6.27
CA ALA A 19 -28.40 20.86 7.60
C ALA A 19 -26.87 20.98 7.64
N ALA A 20 -26.19 21.02 6.49
CA ALA A 20 -24.72 21.02 6.41
C ALA A 20 -24.08 22.42 6.38
N VAL A 21 -24.88 23.50 6.45
CA VAL A 21 -24.38 24.88 6.26
C VAL A 21 -24.10 25.63 7.58
N VAL A 22 -24.30 24.99 8.74
CA VAL A 22 -24.13 25.67 10.05
C VAL A 22 -23.04 25.00 10.90
N ALA A 23 -21.79 25.10 10.45
CA ALA A 23 -20.60 24.94 11.28
C ALA A 23 -19.42 25.69 10.64
N GLY A 24 -19.39 27.01 10.84
CA GLY A 24 -18.29 27.89 10.44
C GLY A 24 -17.31 28.17 11.58
N GLU A 25 -16.11 28.61 11.17
CA GLU A 25 -15.12 29.45 11.88
C GLU A 25 -14.48 28.88 13.17
N GLY A 26 -13.18 28.99 13.44
CA GLY A 26 -12.06 29.75 12.89
C GLY A 26 -11.05 29.95 14.03
N ASP A 27 -9.75 29.93 13.74
CA ASP A 27 -8.76 30.91 14.24
C ASP A 27 -7.31 30.46 13.96
N GLY A 28 -6.54 31.41 13.44
CA GLY A 28 -5.12 31.29 13.17
C GLY A 28 -4.26 31.98 14.22
N VAL A 29 -2.98 31.62 14.27
CA VAL A 29 -1.90 32.45 14.83
C VAL A 29 -0.64 32.26 13.98
N SER A 30 -0.01 33.38 13.64
CA SER A 30 1.27 33.53 12.94
C SER A 30 2.40 33.84 13.93
N ALA A 31 3.66 33.53 13.60
CA ALA A 31 4.84 34.41 13.69
C ALA A 31 6.21 33.64 13.65
N THR A 32 7.03 33.96 12.64
CA THR A 32 8.48 34.35 12.61
C THR A 32 9.47 33.71 13.61
N GLY A 33 10.73 33.34 13.29
CA GLY A 33 11.60 33.50 12.12
C GLY A 33 13.06 33.06 12.42
N THR A 34 13.94 33.32 11.44
CA THR A 34 15.42 33.42 11.40
C THR A 34 16.34 32.18 11.53
N ASP A 35 16.95 31.85 10.38
CA ASP A 35 18.39 31.76 10.05
C ASP A 35 19.41 31.04 10.95
N GLY A 36 20.11 30.10 10.33
CA GLY A 36 21.37 29.53 10.83
C GLY A 36 22.01 28.60 9.80
N ALA A 37 22.88 29.15 8.96
CA ALA A 37 23.71 28.39 8.02
C ALA A 37 24.82 27.62 8.76
N ASN A 38 25.10 26.38 8.35
CA ASN A 38 26.48 25.89 8.35
C ASN A 38 26.69 24.84 7.25
N ALA A 39 27.73 25.08 6.45
CA ALA A 39 28.20 24.22 5.39
C ALA A 39 29.45 23.49 5.87
N THR A 40 29.49 22.18 5.71
CA THR A 40 30.75 21.43 5.66
C THR A 40 30.65 20.34 4.60
N THR A 41 31.56 20.45 3.65
CA THR A 41 31.83 19.57 2.52
C THR A 41 32.50 18.28 2.99
N GLY A 42 32.07 17.15 2.43
CA GLY A 42 32.72 15.85 2.56
C GLY A 42 32.33 14.98 1.37
N ALA A 43 33.32 14.61 0.56
CA ALA A 43 33.18 13.94 -0.72
C ALA A 43 32.42 12.61 -0.64
N GLY A 44 31.49 12.41 -1.57
CA GLY A 44 30.53 11.30 -1.58
C GLY A 44 31.05 9.98 -2.18
N PRO A 45 30.41 8.85 -1.83
CA PRO A 45 30.42 7.65 -2.64
C PRO A 45 29.45 7.82 -3.83
N PRO A 46 29.59 7.04 -4.92
CA PRO A 46 28.85 7.26 -6.15
C PRO A 46 27.34 7.19 -5.91
N ALA A 47 26.62 8.11 -6.54
CA ALA A 47 25.18 8.30 -6.45
C ALA A 47 24.42 7.02 -6.84
N GLY A 48 24.09 6.20 -5.84
CA GLY A 48 23.04 5.20 -5.94
C GLY A 48 21.70 5.93 -5.93
N GLY A 49 21.13 6.11 -7.13
CA GLY A 49 19.86 6.79 -7.32
C GLY A 49 18.79 6.29 -6.34
N THR A 50 18.18 7.22 -5.62
CA THR A 50 16.92 7.00 -4.92
C THR A 50 15.89 6.57 -5.95
N LEU A 51 15.49 5.31 -5.87
CA LEU A 51 14.37 4.84 -6.66
C LEU A 51 13.09 5.33 -6.01
N ASP A 52 12.56 6.41 -6.56
CA ASP A 52 11.19 6.82 -6.37
C ASP A 52 10.31 5.79 -7.07
N VAL A 53 9.77 4.82 -6.31
CA VAL A 53 8.82 3.83 -6.82
C VAL A 53 7.72 4.56 -7.61
N ARG A 54 7.28 5.73 -7.10
CA ARG A 54 6.23 6.59 -7.68
C ARG A 54 6.63 7.27 -8.99
N ALA A 55 7.93 7.42 -9.30
CA ALA A 55 8.39 8.02 -10.55
C ALA A 55 8.53 7.01 -11.71
N ARG A 56 8.35 5.70 -11.46
CA ARG A 56 8.59 4.70 -12.49
C ARG A 56 7.44 4.56 -13.47
N LYS A 57 7.75 4.74 -14.75
CA LYS A 57 6.88 4.36 -15.87
C LYS A 57 7.22 2.92 -16.27
N TRP A 58 6.42 1.96 -15.79
CA TRP A 58 6.56 0.53 -16.12
C TRP A 58 6.45 0.30 -17.64
N TRP A 59 7.59 0.14 -18.31
CA TRP A 59 7.68 -0.37 -19.67
C TRP A 59 8.09 -1.84 -19.63
N ARG A 60 7.56 -2.62 -20.58
CA ARG A 60 7.71 -4.08 -20.64
C ARG A 60 9.18 -4.44 -20.90
N PHE A 61 9.88 -5.00 -19.91
CA PHE A 61 11.22 -5.55 -20.09
C PHE A 61 11.16 -7.03 -20.49
N PRO A 62 12.12 -7.53 -21.29
CA PRO A 62 12.14 -8.93 -21.72
C PRO A 62 12.58 -9.85 -20.57
N ALA A 63 12.01 -11.06 -20.55
CA ALA A 63 12.24 -12.08 -19.53
C ALA A 63 13.70 -12.54 -19.54
N THR A 64 14.41 -12.39 -18.41
CA THR A 64 15.74 -12.98 -18.25
C THR A 64 15.62 -14.42 -17.77
N GLU A 65 16.09 -15.34 -18.61
CA GLU A 65 16.40 -16.73 -18.28
C GLU A 65 17.56 -16.80 -17.28
N GLY A 66 17.40 -17.59 -16.22
CA GLY A 66 18.44 -17.78 -15.21
C GLY A 66 17.88 -18.27 -13.88
N LEU A 67 17.34 -19.49 -13.88
CA LEU A 67 16.77 -20.14 -12.71
C LEU A 67 17.89 -20.47 -11.70
N ILE A 68 18.01 -19.66 -10.64
CA ILE A 68 18.80 -19.97 -9.44
C ILE A 68 17.83 -20.27 -8.29
N THR A 69 18.17 -21.28 -7.50
CA THR A 69 17.44 -21.87 -6.36
C THR A 69 16.56 -20.86 -5.59
N GLY A 70 15.24 -21.07 -5.69
CA GLY A 70 14.23 -20.01 -5.67
C GLY A 70 13.76 -19.45 -4.32
N SER A 71 14.22 -19.95 -3.17
CA SER A 71 13.82 -19.43 -1.84
C SER A 71 14.90 -18.58 -1.17
N GLU A 72 16.14 -19.05 -1.12
CA GLU A 72 17.24 -18.35 -0.45
C GLU A 72 17.56 -17.01 -1.12
N ARG A 73 17.63 -17.01 -2.46
CA ARG A 73 17.85 -15.78 -3.23
C ARG A 73 16.70 -14.79 -3.05
N ARG A 74 15.45 -15.27 -2.98
CA ARG A 74 14.26 -14.44 -2.74
C ARG A 74 14.35 -13.76 -1.37
N ASP A 75 14.67 -14.52 -0.33
CA ASP A 75 14.69 -14.00 1.03
C ASP A 75 15.86 -13.03 1.26
N ALA A 76 17.01 -13.27 0.60
CA ALA A 76 18.12 -12.33 0.55
C ALA A 76 17.71 -10.97 -0.06
N VAL A 77 17.03 -10.98 -1.22
CA VAL A 77 16.57 -9.74 -1.86
C VAL A 77 15.60 -8.97 -0.97
N TRP A 78 14.66 -9.64 -0.30
CA TRP A 78 13.76 -8.96 0.64
C TRP A 78 14.49 -8.38 1.86
N ALA A 79 15.50 -9.09 2.37
CA ALA A 79 16.33 -8.60 3.47
C ALA A 79 17.14 -7.36 3.06
N GLU A 80 17.72 -7.38 1.86
CA GLU A 80 18.44 -6.24 1.27
C GLU A 80 17.53 -5.01 1.14
N ILE A 81 16.34 -5.16 0.55
CA ILE A 81 15.34 -4.07 0.43
C ILE A 81 15.00 -3.50 1.81
N LYS A 82 14.66 -4.36 2.77
CA LYS A 82 14.28 -3.95 4.13
C LYS A 82 15.42 -3.23 4.84
N SER A 83 16.66 -3.71 4.69
CA SER A 83 17.84 -3.08 5.28
C SER A 83 18.15 -1.71 4.65
N ALA A 84 17.92 -1.57 3.34
CA ALA A 84 18.18 -0.34 2.61
C ALA A 84 17.03 0.68 2.73
N GLY A 85 15.83 0.25 3.14
CA GLY A 85 14.60 1.04 3.10
C GLY A 85 14.17 1.44 1.70
N ARG A 86 14.72 0.80 0.65
CA ARG A 86 14.44 1.10 -0.76
C ARG A 86 14.64 -0.12 -1.65
N ALA A 87 13.88 -0.21 -2.73
CA ALA A 87 14.02 -1.26 -3.73
C ALA A 87 14.81 -0.77 -4.94
N SER A 88 15.89 -1.48 -5.31
CA SER A 88 16.68 -1.18 -6.51
C SER A 88 15.99 -1.67 -7.80
N ASP A 89 16.39 -1.19 -8.98
CA ASP A 89 15.96 -1.74 -10.28
C ASP A 89 16.29 -3.24 -10.38
N GLU A 90 17.47 -3.62 -9.90
CA GLU A 90 17.92 -4.99 -9.84
C GLU A 90 17.06 -5.82 -8.89
N HIS A 91 16.75 -5.31 -7.69
CA HIS A 91 15.84 -5.99 -6.76
C HIS A 91 14.48 -6.26 -7.41
N LEU A 92 13.90 -5.25 -8.06
CA LEU A 92 12.58 -5.36 -8.69
C LEU A 92 12.60 -6.29 -9.91
N SER A 93 13.68 -6.29 -10.70
CA SER A 93 13.85 -7.21 -11.83
C SER A 93 13.95 -8.67 -11.37
N ILE A 94 14.69 -8.93 -10.28
CA ILE A 94 14.77 -10.26 -9.68
C ILE A 94 13.39 -10.70 -9.16
N LEU A 95 12.69 -9.82 -8.43
CA LEU A 95 11.36 -10.14 -7.90
C LEU A 95 10.32 -10.32 -9.02
N GLU A 96 10.39 -9.57 -10.12
CA GLU A 96 9.55 -9.77 -11.30
C GLU A 96 9.84 -11.13 -11.95
N THR A 97 11.09 -11.55 -12.02
CA THR A 97 11.45 -12.88 -12.54
C THR A 97 10.84 -13.99 -11.67
N LEU A 98 10.78 -13.80 -10.35
CA LEU A 98 10.26 -14.79 -9.40
C LEU A 98 8.73 -14.84 -9.32
N PHE A 99 8.06 -13.68 -9.39
CA PHE A 99 6.61 -13.55 -9.15
C PHE A 99 5.81 -13.09 -10.37
N GLY A 100 6.49 -12.80 -11.48
CA GLY A 100 5.90 -12.40 -12.75
C GLY A 100 4.96 -11.19 -12.63
N LYS A 101 3.80 -11.33 -13.28
CA LYS A 101 2.78 -10.27 -13.36
C LYS A 101 2.24 -9.82 -11.99
N ASN A 102 2.33 -10.67 -10.96
CA ASN A 102 1.87 -10.28 -9.62
C ASN A 102 2.80 -9.24 -9.01
N MET A 103 4.11 -9.30 -9.28
CA MET A 103 5.05 -8.28 -8.79
C MET A 103 4.77 -6.92 -9.43
N LEU A 104 4.56 -6.89 -10.74
CA LEU A 104 4.27 -5.65 -11.46
C LEU A 104 3.01 -4.95 -10.95
N ARG A 105 1.96 -5.73 -10.71
CA ARG A 105 0.72 -5.21 -10.13
C ARG A 105 0.91 -4.78 -8.68
N ALA A 106 1.75 -5.47 -7.93
CA ALA A 106 2.10 -5.09 -6.57
C ALA A 106 2.80 -3.74 -6.52
N CYS A 107 3.80 -3.49 -7.37
CA CYS A 107 4.46 -2.19 -7.49
C CYS A 107 3.44 -1.08 -7.76
N LYS A 108 2.52 -1.29 -8.72
CA LYS A 108 1.46 -0.33 -9.02
C LYS A 108 0.59 0.01 -7.81
N ILE A 109 0.22 -0.98 -6.99
CA ILE A 109 -0.56 -0.74 -5.76
C ILE A 109 0.24 0.14 -4.78
N VAL A 110 1.54 -0.09 -4.63
CA VAL A 110 2.41 0.72 -3.77
C VAL A 110 2.52 2.16 -4.31
N ASP A 111 2.72 2.32 -5.62
CA ASP A 111 2.80 3.63 -6.28
C ASP A 111 1.53 4.47 -6.08
N GLU A 112 0.37 3.82 -6.16
CA GLU A 112 -0.94 4.44 -5.94
C GLU A 112 -1.29 4.62 -4.44
N ARG A 113 -0.34 4.35 -3.54
CA ARG A 113 -0.50 4.41 -2.07
C ARG A 113 -1.65 3.52 -1.55
N GLY A 114 -1.86 2.39 -2.21
CA GLY A 114 -2.95 1.46 -1.94
C GLY A 114 -2.72 0.51 -0.74
N VAL A 115 -1.72 0.77 0.10
CA VAL A 115 -1.40 -0.06 1.28
C VAL A 115 -1.55 0.76 2.56
N ARG A 116 -2.32 0.24 3.51
CA ARG A 116 -2.49 0.78 4.86
C ARG A 116 -2.12 -0.28 5.89
N ARG A 117 -1.19 0.01 6.80
CA ARG A 117 -0.97 -0.78 8.02
C ARG A 117 -1.98 -0.34 9.07
N VAL A 118 -2.61 -1.32 9.71
CA VAL A 118 -3.55 -1.11 10.80
C VAL A 118 -3.00 -1.76 12.04
N THR A 119 -2.77 -0.97 13.08
CA THR A 119 -2.13 -1.41 14.32
C THR A 119 -3.09 -1.24 15.49
N GLY A 120 -3.33 -2.31 16.24
CA GLY A 120 -4.16 -2.32 17.44
C GLY A 120 -3.38 -1.86 18.66
N ALA A 121 -3.93 -0.91 19.42
CA ALA A 121 -3.42 -0.50 20.71
C ALA A 121 -4.28 -1.09 21.85
N PRO A 122 -3.67 -1.52 22.97
CA PRO A 122 -2.22 -1.49 23.26
C PRO A 122 -1.43 -2.72 22.77
N SER A 123 -2.05 -3.72 22.14
CA SER A 123 -1.35 -4.99 21.83
C SER A 123 -0.20 -4.88 20.82
N GLY A 124 -0.16 -3.84 19.99
CA GLY A 124 0.79 -3.68 18.91
C GLY A 124 0.59 -4.66 17.75
N ARG A 125 -0.47 -5.48 17.76
CA ARG A 125 -0.79 -6.40 16.66
C ARG A 125 -1.17 -5.59 15.43
N SER A 126 -0.66 -5.98 14.26
CA SER A 126 -0.94 -5.27 13.02
C SER A 126 -1.36 -6.19 11.88
N LEU A 127 -2.13 -5.63 10.95
CA LEU A 127 -2.46 -6.23 9.66
C LEU A 127 -2.34 -5.17 8.56
N PHE A 128 -2.40 -5.60 7.30
CA PHE A 128 -2.47 -4.67 6.17
C PHE A 128 -3.85 -4.70 5.52
N LEU A 129 -4.31 -3.52 5.12
CA LEU A 129 -5.41 -3.34 4.17
C LEU A 129 -4.80 -2.92 2.83
N VAL A 130 -5.11 -3.69 1.78
CA VAL A 130 -4.56 -3.49 0.45
C VAL A 130 -5.69 -3.28 -0.54
N ILE A 131 -5.68 -2.15 -1.24
CA ILE A 131 -6.71 -1.80 -2.22
C ILE A 131 -6.61 -2.71 -3.45
N GLY A 132 -7.76 -3.24 -3.85
CA GLY A 132 -7.94 -3.96 -5.09
C GLY A 132 -8.01 -3.04 -6.32
N GLU A 133 -7.59 -3.56 -7.47
CA GLU A 133 -7.68 -2.88 -8.77
C GLU A 133 -9.13 -2.76 -9.31
N SER A 134 -10.13 -3.25 -8.58
CA SER A 134 -11.52 -3.19 -9.02
C SER A 134 -12.04 -1.75 -9.01
N LYS A 135 -13.04 -1.44 -9.84
CA LYS A 135 -13.67 -0.10 -9.88
C LYS A 135 -14.24 0.33 -8.52
N ARG A 136 -14.54 -0.63 -7.64
CA ARG A 136 -15.09 -0.40 -6.31
C ARG A 136 -14.02 -0.09 -5.25
N LYS A 137 -12.73 -0.24 -5.59
CA LYS A 137 -11.60 -0.05 -4.68
C LYS A 137 -11.79 -0.81 -3.35
N GLU A 138 -12.19 -2.07 -3.46
CA GLU A 138 -12.37 -2.95 -2.30
C GLU A 138 -11.03 -3.16 -1.58
N GLU A 139 -11.02 -3.06 -0.25
CA GLU A 139 -9.84 -3.30 0.57
C GLU A 139 -9.78 -4.78 0.98
N TYR A 140 -8.63 -5.42 0.75
CA TYR A 140 -8.37 -6.79 1.18
C TYR A 140 -7.51 -6.80 2.43
N LEU A 141 -7.89 -7.62 3.40
CA LEU A 141 -7.09 -7.87 4.58
C LEU A 141 -5.94 -8.80 4.20
N CYS A 142 -4.72 -8.43 4.59
CA CYS A 142 -3.51 -9.11 4.22
C CYS A 142 -2.53 -9.25 5.39
N PHE A 143 -2.06 -10.48 5.57
CA PHE A 143 -0.85 -10.85 6.29
C PHE A 143 0.20 -11.24 5.23
N PRO A 144 1.25 -10.41 4.99
CA PRO A 144 2.11 -10.52 3.82
C PRO A 144 2.69 -11.92 3.59
N GLU A 145 3.01 -12.64 4.66
CA GLU A 145 3.63 -13.96 4.60
C GLU A 145 2.63 -15.13 4.67
N HIS A 146 1.37 -14.88 5.06
CA HIS A 146 0.49 -15.97 5.50
C HIS A 146 -0.86 -16.01 4.78
N LEU A 147 -1.51 -14.86 4.58
CA LEU A 147 -2.91 -14.82 4.16
C LEU A 147 -3.26 -13.53 3.41
N CYS A 148 -4.14 -13.66 2.43
CA CYS A 148 -4.86 -12.53 1.89
C CYS A 148 -6.31 -12.92 1.60
N THR A 149 -7.27 -12.04 1.88
CA THR A 149 -8.70 -12.30 1.63
C THR A 149 -9.10 -12.19 0.16
N CYS A 150 -8.17 -11.89 -0.75
CA CYS A 150 -8.49 -11.78 -2.16
C CYS A 150 -8.75 -13.15 -2.80
N TYR A 151 -9.60 -13.16 -3.82
CA TYR A 151 -9.94 -14.38 -4.56
C TYR A 151 -8.69 -15.13 -5.11
N SER A 152 -7.71 -14.41 -5.66
CA SER A 152 -6.50 -15.03 -6.23
C SER A 152 -5.64 -15.78 -5.23
N PHE A 153 -5.71 -15.46 -3.94
CA PHE A 153 -5.01 -16.20 -2.89
C PHE A 153 -5.61 -17.59 -2.74
N TYR A 154 -6.92 -17.70 -2.55
CA TYR A 154 -7.59 -19.00 -2.42
C TYR A 154 -7.53 -19.83 -3.70
N ASP A 155 -7.62 -19.17 -4.85
CA ASP A 155 -7.73 -19.85 -6.13
C ASP A 155 -6.37 -20.34 -6.65
N ILE A 156 -5.38 -19.44 -6.74
CA ILE A 156 -4.12 -19.72 -7.44
C ILE A 156 -2.99 -20.05 -6.45
N VAL A 157 -2.92 -19.34 -5.32
CA VAL A 157 -1.92 -19.62 -4.28
C VAL A 157 -2.29 -20.90 -3.52
N GLY A 158 -3.57 -21.10 -3.20
CA GLY A 158 -4.08 -22.31 -2.57
C GLY A 158 -3.84 -23.59 -3.39
N ARG A 159 -3.77 -23.47 -4.72
CA ARG A 159 -3.42 -24.58 -5.64
C ARG A 159 -1.91 -24.74 -5.88
N GLY A 160 -1.08 -23.86 -5.32
CA GLY A 160 0.38 -23.89 -5.49
C GLY A 160 0.86 -23.43 -6.87
N GLU A 161 -0.02 -22.87 -7.70
CA GLU A 161 0.32 -22.36 -9.04
C GLU A 161 1.11 -21.04 -8.98
N GLN A 162 0.96 -20.29 -7.90
CA GLN A 162 1.71 -19.05 -7.61
C GLN A 162 2.10 -19.01 -6.14
N LEU A 163 3.27 -18.46 -5.83
CA LEU A 163 3.77 -18.36 -4.45
C LEU A 163 3.00 -17.33 -3.60
N CYS A 164 2.63 -16.21 -4.22
CA CYS A 164 1.96 -15.10 -3.54
C CYS A 164 0.97 -14.42 -4.49
N CYS A 165 -0.10 -13.86 -3.93
CA CYS A 165 -0.94 -12.93 -4.67
C CYS A 165 -0.28 -11.55 -4.74
N LYS A 166 -0.73 -10.70 -5.67
CA LYS A 166 -0.23 -9.33 -5.81
C LYS A 166 -0.38 -8.48 -4.53
N HIS A 167 -1.41 -8.73 -3.71
CA HIS A 167 -1.63 -7.96 -2.48
C HIS A 167 -0.63 -8.30 -1.37
N GLN A 168 -0.25 -9.57 -1.25
CA GLN A 168 0.83 -10.00 -0.33
C GLN A 168 2.16 -9.34 -0.72
N LEU A 169 2.47 -9.34 -2.00
CA LEU A 169 3.67 -8.69 -2.52
C LEU A 169 3.64 -7.18 -2.31
N ALA A 170 2.48 -6.54 -2.51
CA ALA A 170 2.33 -5.09 -2.28
C ALA A 170 2.53 -4.73 -0.81
N ALA A 171 1.91 -5.48 0.11
CA ALA A 171 2.08 -5.26 1.53
C ALA A 171 3.51 -5.50 2.00
N ARG A 172 4.16 -6.57 1.53
CA ARG A 172 5.57 -6.87 1.84
C ARG A 172 6.52 -5.80 1.31
N LEU A 173 6.30 -5.34 0.08
CA LEU A 173 7.12 -4.29 -0.53
C LEU A 173 6.93 -2.96 0.19
N ALA A 174 5.69 -2.53 0.41
CA ALA A 174 5.38 -1.29 1.11
C ALA A 174 5.95 -1.27 2.52
N GLU A 175 5.87 -2.38 3.26
CA GLU A 175 6.52 -2.52 4.57
C GLU A 175 8.04 -2.40 4.48
N ALA A 176 8.67 -3.08 3.51
CA ALA A 176 10.12 -3.08 3.40
C ALA A 176 10.70 -1.70 3.02
N VAL A 177 9.95 -0.88 2.28
CA VAL A 177 10.38 0.46 1.86
C VAL A 177 9.75 1.60 2.68
N GLY A 178 8.86 1.28 3.63
CA GLY A 178 8.14 2.28 4.44
C GLY A 178 7.07 3.08 3.69
N GLU A 179 6.60 2.61 2.53
CA GLU A 179 5.61 3.28 1.67
C GLU A 179 4.19 2.76 1.92
N HIS A 180 3.72 2.86 3.17
CA HIS A 180 2.35 2.55 3.57
C HIS A 180 1.76 3.63 4.47
N GLN A 181 0.44 3.72 4.49
CA GLN A 181 -0.28 4.58 5.43
C GLN A 181 -0.38 3.89 6.79
N GLU A 182 -0.13 4.60 7.89
CA GLU A 182 -0.32 4.08 9.24
C GLU A 182 -1.72 4.44 9.76
N MET A 183 -2.36 3.49 10.42
CA MET A 183 -3.65 3.68 11.10
C MET A 183 -3.65 2.95 12.44
N GLU A 184 -3.80 3.69 13.52
CA GLU A 184 -3.97 3.12 14.85
C GLU A 184 -5.45 2.93 15.16
N VAL A 185 -5.80 1.79 15.76
CA VAL A 185 -7.15 1.44 16.19
C VAL A 185 -7.10 0.78 17.56
N THR A 186 -8.24 0.68 18.24
CA THR A 186 -8.33 -0.11 19.46
C THR A 186 -8.22 -1.61 19.14
N ASP A 187 -7.71 -2.41 20.09
CA ASP A 187 -7.71 -3.87 19.96
C ASP A 187 -9.09 -4.48 19.71
N GLN A 188 -10.14 -3.83 20.23
CA GLN A 188 -11.52 -4.23 20.00
C GLN A 188 -11.91 -4.00 18.53
N GLU A 189 -11.59 -2.85 17.94
CA GLU A 189 -11.85 -2.59 16.52
C GLU A 189 -11.04 -3.52 15.61
N LEU A 190 -9.77 -3.76 15.96
CA LEU A 190 -8.93 -4.73 15.24
C LEU A 190 -9.55 -6.13 15.26
N ALA A 191 -10.05 -6.57 16.41
CA ALA A 191 -10.76 -7.84 16.53
C ALA A 191 -12.04 -7.88 15.68
N HIS A 192 -12.82 -6.80 15.62
CA HIS A 192 -14.00 -6.72 14.76
C HIS A 192 -13.65 -6.75 13.26
N MET A 193 -12.51 -6.20 12.86
CA MET A 193 -12.03 -6.31 11.48
C MET A 193 -11.67 -7.76 11.15
N LEU A 194 -10.99 -8.46 12.06
CA LEU A 194 -10.58 -9.85 11.88
C LEU A 194 -11.76 -10.83 11.96
N ALA A 195 -12.80 -10.54 12.74
CA ALA A 195 -13.98 -11.39 12.86
C ALA A 195 -14.84 -11.45 11.58
N LYS A 196 -14.55 -10.60 10.59
CA LYS A 196 -15.22 -10.58 9.27
C LYS A 196 -14.51 -11.42 8.21
N LEU A 197 -13.39 -12.05 8.57
CA LEU A 197 -12.69 -13.05 7.75
C LEU A 197 -13.51 -14.34 7.67
#